data_AF-A0A060XHX9-F1
#
_entry.id   AF-A0A060XHX9-F1
#
_cell.length_a   1.000
_cell.length_b   1.000
_cell.length_c   1.000
_cell.angle_alpha   90.00
_cell.angle_beta   90.00
_cell.angle_gamma   90.00
#
_symmetry.space_group_name_H-M   'P 1'
#
loop_
_entity.id
_entity.type
_entity.pdbx_description
1 polymer ?
#
loop_
_entity_poly.entity_id
_entity_poly.type
_entity_poly.pdbx_seq_one_letter_code
_entity_poly.pdbx_strand_id
1 'polypeptide(L)'
;MQGTIPYLGTFLTDLVMMDTAMKDYLDGGLIHFEKRRKEFEVIAQIKLLQLACNNYNFTRNKRFRQWFSCVDKLTEAESYSQSCEIEPLSESASNTLKKKNTGIIKRWSE
;
A
#
# COMPACT_ATOMS: atom_id res chain seq x y z
N MET A 1 27.37 -6.07 -3.57
CA MET A 1 25.91 -6.19 -3.30
C MET A 1 25.16 -5.32 -4.30
N GLN A 2 24.10 -5.86 -4.88
CA GLN A 2 23.17 -5.13 -5.75
C GLN A 2 22.27 -4.24 -4.87
N GLY A 3 21.99 -3.01 -5.30
CA GLY A 3 21.01 -2.18 -4.62
C GLY A 3 19.62 -2.84 -4.64
N THR A 4 18.79 -2.58 -3.63
CA THR A 4 17.44 -3.17 -3.53
C THR A 4 16.47 -2.15 -2.96
N ILE A 5 15.33 -1.93 -3.63
CA ILE A 5 14.22 -1.11 -3.13
C ILE A 5 13.08 -2.07 -2.72
N PRO A 6 12.80 -2.22 -1.41
CA PRO A 6 11.76 -3.14 -0.95
C PRO A 6 10.34 -2.56 -1.08
N TYR A 7 9.33 -3.43 -1.11
CA TYR A 7 7.94 -3.03 -0.91
C TYR A 7 7.71 -2.70 0.57
N LEU A 8 7.51 -1.41 0.87
CA LEU A 8 7.39 -0.93 2.25
C LEU A 8 6.14 -1.47 2.96
N GLY A 9 5.09 -1.82 2.21
CA GLY A 9 3.84 -2.30 2.78
C GLY A 9 4.00 -3.54 3.66
N THR A 10 4.91 -4.46 3.32
CA THR A 10 5.20 -5.65 4.16
C THR A 10 5.66 -5.26 5.56
N PHE A 11 6.64 -4.35 5.66
CA PHE A 11 7.14 -3.89 6.95
C PHE A 11 6.09 -3.09 7.74
N LEU A 12 5.28 -2.29 7.04
CA LEU A 12 4.20 -1.54 7.68
C LEU A 12 3.13 -2.48 8.25
N THR A 13 2.76 -3.54 7.52
CA THR A 13 1.83 -4.56 8.00
C THR A 13 2.38 -5.23 9.25
N ASP A 14 3.65 -5.64 9.28
CA ASP A 14 4.27 -6.28 10.45
C ASP A 14 4.26 -5.36 11.68
N LEU A 15 4.61 -4.07 11.50
CA LEU A 15 4.58 -3.08 12.57
C LEU A 15 3.15 -2.86 13.10
N VAL A 16 2.15 -2.75 12.22
CA VAL A 16 0.74 -2.58 12.61
C VAL A 16 0.23 -3.81 13.36
N MET A 17 0.57 -5.01 12.90
CA MET A 17 0.20 -6.25 13.56
C MET A 17 0.82 -6.33 14.96
N MET A 18 2.09 -5.94 15.11
CA MET A 18 2.78 -5.94 16.39
C MET A 18 2.21 -4.91 17.36
N ASP A 19 1.89 -3.70 16.87
CA ASP A 19 1.26 -2.64 17.66
C ASP A 19 -0.12 -3.07 18.19
N THR A 20 -0.87 -3.79 17.34
CA THR A 20 -2.19 -4.35 17.71
C THR A 20 -2.07 -5.50 18.70
N ALA A 21 -1.07 -6.36 18.55
CA ALA A 21 -0.90 -7.58 19.36
C ALA A 21 -0.24 -7.32 20.72
N MET A 22 0.49 -6.21 20.89
CA MET A 22 1.29 -5.95 22.09
C MET A 22 1.01 -4.55 22.68
N LYS A 23 0.66 -4.51 23.97
CA LYS A 23 0.51 -3.24 24.70
C LYS A 23 1.87 -2.55 24.87
N ASP A 24 1.86 -1.21 24.89
CA ASP A 24 3.06 -0.39 25.14
C ASP A 24 3.61 -0.52 26.56
N TYR A 25 2.72 -0.81 27.51
CA TYR A 25 3.03 -0.95 28.91
C TYR A 25 2.53 -2.31 29.43
N LEU A 26 3.31 -2.89 30.33
CA LEU A 26 2.92 -4.02 31.15
C LEU A 26 2.05 -3.54 32.31
N ASP A 27 1.46 -4.49 33.03
CA ASP A 27 0.70 -4.20 34.24
C ASP A 27 1.61 -3.50 35.27
N GLY A 28 1.09 -2.45 35.91
CA GLY A 28 1.88 -1.57 36.78
C GLY A 28 2.62 -0.43 36.06
N GLY A 29 2.35 -0.20 34.77
CA GLY A 29 2.83 0.99 34.04
C GLY A 29 4.29 0.91 33.57
N LEU A 30 4.90 -0.27 33.60
CA LEU A 30 6.27 -0.49 33.11
C LEU A 30 6.28 -0.56 31.58
N ILE A 31 7.30 0.02 30.94
CA ILE A 31 7.44 -0.03 29.48
C ILE A 31 7.65 -1.48 29.02
N HIS A 32 6.91 -1.89 27.99
CA HIS A 32 7.03 -3.22 27.41
C HIS A 32 8.22 -3.30 26.44
N PHE A 33 9.41 -3.57 26.97
CA PHE A 33 10.66 -3.64 26.19
C PHE A 33 10.66 -4.70 25.09
N GLU A 34 9.91 -5.78 25.25
CA GLU A 34 9.76 -6.82 24.21
C GLU A 34 9.15 -6.24 22.92
N LYS A 35 8.09 -5.43 23.06
CA LYS A 35 7.47 -4.73 21.94
C LYS A 35 8.50 -3.84 21.24
N ARG A 36 9.21 -3.02 22.03
CA ARG A 36 10.22 -2.08 21.50
C ARG A 36 11.38 -2.79 20.81
N ARG A 37 11.80 -3.95 21.29
CA ARG A 37 12.86 -4.74 20.64
C ARG A 37 12.42 -5.26 19.27
N LYS A 38 11.22 -5.82 19.18
CA LYS A 38 10.68 -6.35 17.92
C LYS A 38 10.43 -5.24 16.89
N GLU A 39 9.89 -4.09 17.32
CA GLU A 39 9.76 -2.90 16.46
C GLU A 39 11.13 -2.43 15.94
N PHE A 40 12.13 -2.41 16.84
CA PHE A 40 13.49 -2.03 16.48
C PHE A 40 14.09 -2.98 15.44
N GLU A 41 13.89 -4.30 15.55
CA GLU A 41 14.41 -5.26 14.57
C GLU A 41 13.87 -4.99 13.15
N VAL A 42 12.57 -4.69 13.04
CA VAL A 42 11.94 -4.30 11.77
C VAL A 42 12.55 -3.00 11.22
N ILE A 43 12.70 -1.98 12.06
CA ILE A 43 13.31 -0.69 11.66
C ILE A 43 14.78 -0.87 11.27
N ALA A 44 15.52 -1.74 11.97
CA ALA A 44 16.91 -2.04 11.67
C ALA A 44 17.06 -2.68 10.28
N GLN A 45 16.15 -3.59 9.91
CA GLN A 45 16.12 -4.15 8.56
C GLN A 45 15.85 -3.08 7.50
N ILE A 46 14.89 -2.17 7.73
CA ILE A 46 14.64 -1.04 6.81
C ILE A 46 15.90 -0.20 6.64
N LYS A 47 16.63 0.11 7.73
CA LYS A 47 17.89 0.87 7.67
C LYS A 47 18.97 0.13 6.87
N LEU A 48 19.10 -1.18 7.03
CA LEU A 48 20.04 -1.98 6.23
C LEU A 48 19.71 -1.93 4.74
N LEU A 49 18.42 -2.00 4.39
CA LEU A 49 17.96 -1.88 3.00
C LEU A 49 18.23 -0.48 2.43
N GLN A 50 18.05 0.58 3.23
CA GLN A 50 18.44 1.94 2.84
C GLN A 50 19.94 2.07 2.57
N LEU A 51 20.79 1.41 3.36
CA LEU A 51 22.23 1.37 3.08
C LEU A 51 22.52 0.63 1.77
N ALA A 52 21.85 -0.51 1.54
CA ALA A 52 21.98 -1.25 0.29
C ALA A 52 21.49 -0.44 -0.93
N CYS A 53 20.48 0.43 -0.80
CA CYS A 53 20.05 1.34 -1.86
C CYS A 53 21.18 2.23 -2.39
N ASN A 54 22.18 2.56 -1.58
CA ASN A 54 23.31 3.39 -2.01
C ASN A 54 24.21 2.69 -3.03
N ASN A 55 24.04 1.38 -3.23
CA ASN A 55 24.76 0.61 -4.25
C ASN A 55 24.21 0.84 -5.67
N TYR A 56 23.09 1.55 -5.83
CA TYR A 56 22.62 1.96 -7.15
C TYR A 56 23.43 3.13 -7.71
N ASN A 57 23.86 3.01 -8.97
CA ASN A 57 24.56 4.06 -9.68
C ASN A 57 23.68 4.68 -10.80
N PHE A 58 22.58 5.33 -10.41
CA PHE A 58 21.68 5.98 -11.35
C PHE A 58 22.07 7.43 -11.63
N THR A 59 22.03 7.83 -12.90
CA THR A 59 22.16 9.24 -13.29
C THR A 59 20.78 9.88 -13.40
N ARG A 60 20.59 11.03 -12.75
CA ARG A 60 19.31 11.72 -12.74
C ARG A 60 18.99 12.36 -14.09
N ASN A 61 18.00 11.84 -14.81
CA ASN A 61 17.49 12.49 -16.02
C ASN A 61 16.50 13.62 -15.66
N LYS A 62 16.77 14.85 -16.11
CA LYS A 62 15.93 16.03 -15.83
C LYS A 62 14.58 15.96 -16.55
N ARG A 63 14.57 15.59 -17.85
CA ARG A 63 13.35 15.51 -18.66
C ARG A 63 12.41 14.43 -18.12
N PHE A 64 12.95 13.27 -17.77
CA PHE A 64 12.18 12.19 -17.16
C PHE A 64 11.50 12.64 -15.86
N ARG A 65 12.23 13.32 -14.97
CA ARG A 65 11.66 13.81 -13.70
C ARG A 65 10.53 14.81 -13.93
N GLN A 66 10.71 15.74 -14.87
CA GLN A 66 9.66 16.70 -15.20
C GLN A 66 8.42 15.99 -15.74
N TRP A 67 8.58 15.10 -16.72
CA TRP A 67 7.47 14.30 -17.25
C TRP A 67 6.78 13.49 -16.15
N PHE A 68 7.53 12.74 -15.34
CA PHE A 68 7.00 11.90 -14.27
C PHE A 68 6.21 12.70 -13.22
N SER A 69 6.68 13.90 -12.87
CA SER A 69 5.96 14.79 -11.95
C SER A 69 4.70 15.41 -12.55
N CYS A 70 4.60 15.47 -13.88
CA CYS A 70 3.43 15.99 -14.60
C CYS A 70 2.42 14.90 -14.99
N VAL A 71 2.67 13.62 -14.67
CA VAL A 71 1.71 12.55 -14.95
C VAL A 71 0.51 12.69 -14.02
N ASP A 72 -0.66 12.90 -14.62
CA ASP A 72 -1.93 12.95 -13.89
C ASP A 72 -2.22 11.60 -13.22
N LYS A 73 -2.62 11.66 -11.95
CA LYS A 73 -2.99 10.49 -11.17
C LYS A 73 -4.51 10.44 -11.09
N LEU A 74 -5.09 9.53 -11.85
CA LEU A 74 -6.52 9.26 -11.83
C LEU A 74 -6.92 8.64 -10.49
N THR A 75 -8.08 9.02 -10.01
CA THR A 75 -8.78 8.31 -8.94
C THR A 75 -9.21 6.92 -9.42
N GLU A 76 -9.51 6.03 -8.48
CA GLU A 76 -10.03 4.71 -8.80
C GLU A 76 -11.29 4.79 -9.68
N ALA A 77 -12.21 5.72 -9.38
CA ALA A 77 -13.43 5.93 -10.15
C ALA A 77 -13.16 6.43 -11.58
N GLU A 78 -12.26 7.40 -11.77
CA GLU A 78 -11.89 7.89 -13.10
C GLU A 78 -11.21 6.79 -13.92
N SER A 79 -10.27 6.05 -13.30
CA SER A 79 -9.58 4.95 -13.97
C SER A 79 -10.55 3.83 -14.38
N TYR A 80 -11.55 3.53 -13.54
CA TYR A 80 -12.59 2.56 -13.85
C TYR A 80 -13.48 3.02 -15.00
N SER A 81 -13.96 4.27 -14.97
CA SER A 81 -14.79 4.82 -16.05
C SER A 81 -14.05 4.80 -17.39
N GLN A 82 -12.81 5.28 -17.41
CA GLN A 82 -11.98 5.26 -18.62
C GLN A 82 -11.71 3.84 -19.11
N SER A 83 -11.48 2.89 -18.20
CA SER A 83 -11.34 1.48 -18.58
C SER A 83 -12.58 0.96 -19.31
N CYS A 84 -13.79 1.28 -18.82
CA CYS A 84 -15.05 0.87 -19.46
C CYS A 84 -15.32 1.59 -20.80
N GLU A 85 -14.80 2.79 -20.99
CA GLU A 85 -14.90 3.53 -22.26
C GLU A 85 -13.98 2.93 -23.33
N ILE A 86 -12.75 2.57 -22.95
CA ILE A 86 -11.76 1.97 -23.85
C ILE A 86 -12.14 0.53 -24.22
N GLU A 87 -12.53 -0.26 -23.21
CA GLU A 87 -12.98 -1.63 -23.37
C GLU A 87 -14.39 -1.80 -22.78
N PRO A 88 -15.44 -1.63 -23.59
CA PRO A 88 -16.82 -1.82 -23.15
C PRO A 88 -17.04 -3.25 -22.66
N LEU A 89 -17.80 -3.38 -21.57
CA LEU A 89 -18.20 -4.66 -21.03
C LEU A 89 -18.98 -5.46 -22.09
N SER A 90 -18.63 -6.75 -22.26
CA SER A 90 -19.45 -7.66 -23.05
C SER A 90 -20.88 -7.70 -22.50
N GLU A 91 -21.87 -8.00 -23.35
CA GLU A 91 -23.28 -8.09 -22.93
C GLU A 91 -23.48 -9.05 -21.73
N SER A 92 -22.69 -10.12 -21.67
CA SER A 92 -22.69 -11.07 -20.55
C SER A 92 -22.17 -10.49 -19.23
N ALA A 93 -21.13 -9.66 -19.25
CA ALA A 93 -20.57 -9.03 -18.05
C ALA A 93 -21.43 -7.85 -17.56
N SER A 94 -22.02 -7.10 -18.49
CA SER A 94 -22.95 -6.00 -18.21
C SER A 94 -24.16 -6.43 -17.39
N ASN A 95 -24.68 -7.64 -17.65
CA ASN A 95 -25.84 -8.19 -16.93
C ASN A 95 -25.53 -8.56 -15.47
N THR A 96 -24.30 -8.98 -15.17
CA THR A 96 -23.87 -9.33 -13.80
C THR A 96 -23.68 -8.08 -12.92
N LEU A 97 -23.14 -6.99 -13.49
CA LEU A 97 -22.96 -5.72 -12.78
C LEU A 97 -24.31 -5.04 -12.46
N LYS A 98 -25.26 -5.05 -13.39
CA LYS A 98 -26.63 -4.54 -13.16
C LYS A 98 -27.37 -5.30 -12.05
N LYS A 99 -27.14 -6.62 -11.92
CA LYS A 99 -27.68 -7.43 -10.81
C LYS A 99 -27.04 -7.11 -9.46
N LYS A 100 -25.75 -6.76 -9.43
CA LYS A 100 -25.06 -6.40 -8.17
C LYS A 100 -25.55 -5.08 -7.59
N ASN A 101 -25.76 -4.05 -8.43
CA ASN A 101 -26.26 -2.75 -7.98
C ASN A 101 -27.72 -2.80 -7.46
N THR A 102 -28.55 -3.68 -8.00
CA THR A 102 -29.93 -3.87 -7.51
C THR A 102 -30.03 -4.70 -6.23
N GLY A 103 -29.04 -5.56 -5.95
CA GLY A 103 -29.00 -6.38 -4.73
C GLY A 103 -28.57 -5.63 -3.45
N ILE A 104 -27.77 -4.57 -3.58
CA ILE A 104 -27.25 -3.82 -2.42
C ILE A 104 -28.29 -2.83 -1.88
N ILE A 105 -29.12 -2.22 -2.75
CA ILE A 105 -30.12 -1.22 -2.34
C ILE A 105 -31.27 -1.87 -1.54
N LYS A 106 -31.55 -3.17 -1.72
CA LYS A 106 -32.64 -3.85 -1.00
C LYS A 106 -32.30 -4.34 0.42
N ARG A 107 -31.07 -4.13 0.91
CA ARG A 107 -30.63 -4.71 2.20
C ARG A 107 -30.50 -3.70 3.35
N TRP A 108 -30.86 -2.43 3.11
CA TRP A 108 -30.87 -1.36 4.12
C TRP A 108 -32.24 -0.65 4.18
N SER A 109 -33.32 -1.42 4.08
CA SER A 109 -34.68 -0.93 4.28
C SER A 109 -35.51 -1.98 5.00
N GLU A 110 -35.06 -2.35 6.20
CA GLU A 110 -35.88 -2.77 7.35
C GLU A 110 -35.18 -2.32 8.63
#